data_AF-A0A7V1Q0P3-F1
#
_entry.id   AF-A0A7V1Q0P3-F1
#
_cell.length_a   1.000
_cell.length_b   1.000
_cell.length_c   1.000
_cell.angle_alpha   90.00
_cell.angle_beta   90.00
_cell.angle_gamma   90.00
#
_symmetry.space_group_name_H-M   'P 1'
#
loop_
_entity.id
_entity.type
_entity.pdbx_description
1 polymer ?
#
loop_
_entity_poly.entity_id
_entity_poly.type
_entity_poly.pdbx_seq_one_letter_code
_entity_poly.pdbx_strand_id
1 'polypeptide(L)' 'MQHPNQAVCVYLGARGGQGNQWAEAARTAGREIAERGLDVVYGGGRLGLMGELADSAL' A
#
# COMPACT_ATOMS: atom_id res chain seq x y z
N MET A 1 -3.01 23.37 11.82
CA MET A 1 -3.85 22.25 11.34
C MET A 1 -3.34 21.92 9.95
N GLN A 2 -2.58 20.83 9.80
CA GLN A 2 -2.21 20.35 8.46
C GLN A 2 -3.51 19.95 7.75
N HIS A 3 -3.68 20.40 6.51
CA HIS A 3 -4.80 19.95 5.68
C HIS A 3 -4.80 18.42 5.60
N PRO A 4 -5.97 17.76 5.55
CA PRO A 4 -6.01 16.32 5.38
C PRO A 4 -5.24 15.97 4.11
N ASN A 5 -4.30 15.04 4.25
CA ASN A 5 -3.50 14.61 3.13
C ASN A 5 -4.40 13.91 2.12
N GLN A 6 -4.15 14.12 0.82
CA GLN A 6 -4.91 13.39 -0.19
C GLN A 6 -4.58 11.90 -0.09
N ALA A 7 -5.60 11.05 -0.17
CA ALA A 7 -5.44 9.61 0.04
C ALA A 7 -5.78 8.80 -1.21
N VAL A 8 -5.06 7.69 -1.40
CA VAL A 8 -5.31 6.70 -2.45
C VAL A 8 -5.87 5.44 -1.82
N CYS A 9 -7.06 5.02 -2.26
CA CYS A 9 -7.64 3.74 -1.88
C CYS A 9 -7.12 2.63 -2.80
N VAL A 10 -6.53 1.58 -2.24
CA VAL A 10 -5.90 0.50 -3.01
C VAL A 10 -6.58 -0.84 -2.69
N TYR A 11 -7.08 -1.50 -3.73
CA TYR A 11 -7.70 -2.83 -3.66
C TYR A 11 -6.70 -3.92 -4.03
N LEU A 12 -6.45 -4.85 -3.11
CA LEU A 12 -5.49 -5.95 -3.27
C LEU A 12 -6.03 -7.23 -2.61
N GLY A 13 -5.49 -8.36 -3.06
CA GLY A 13 -5.78 -9.66 -2.45
C GLY A 13 -5.25 -9.74 -1.02
N ALA A 14 -6.00 -10.37 -0.12
CA ALA A 14 -5.60 -10.62 1.27
C ALA A 14 -4.42 -11.61 1.41
N ARG A 15 -3.98 -12.25 0.31
CA ARG A 15 -2.86 -13.20 0.25
C ARG A 15 -1.82 -12.68 -0.73
N GLY A 16 -0.56 -13.07 -0.55
CA GLY A 16 0.58 -12.68 -1.40
C GLY A 16 0.46 -13.04 -2.89
N GLY A 17 -0.56 -13.82 -3.29
CA GLY A 17 -0.66 -14.38 -4.63
C GLY A 17 0.37 -15.49 -4.86
N GLN A 18 0.48 -15.95 -6.12
CA GLN A 18 1.57 -16.82 -6.54
C GLN A 18 2.65 -15.99 -7.22
N GLY A 19 3.90 -16.12 -6.76
CA GLY A 19 5.06 -15.37 -7.27
C GLY A 19 5.32 -14.05 -6.55
N ASN A 20 6.57 -13.55 -6.67
CA ASN A 20 7.02 -12.33 -5.98
C ASN A 20 6.53 -11.03 -6.67
N GLN A 21 6.02 -11.11 -7.90
CA GLN A 21 5.64 -9.92 -8.68
C GLN A 21 4.54 -9.09 -8.02
N TRP A 22 3.62 -9.73 -7.28
CA TRP A 22 2.51 -9.04 -6.62
C TRP A 22 2.97 -8.28 -5.39
N ALA A 23 3.89 -8.88 -4.62
CA ALA A 23 4.51 -8.23 -3.47
C ALA A 23 5.38 -7.05 -3.92
N GLU A 24 6.14 -7.20 -5.01
CA GLU A 24 6.92 -6.11 -5.59
C GLU A 24 6.04 -4.96 -6.11
N ALA A 25 4.93 -5.28 -6.77
CA ALA A 25 3.95 -4.29 -7.20
C ALA A 25 3.32 -3.55 -6.02
N ALA A 26 2.94 -4.26 -4.95
CA ALA A 26 2.40 -3.68 -3.72
C ALA A 26 3.42 -2.74 -3.05
N ARG A 27 4.67 -3.19 -2.90
CA ARG A 27 5.75 -2.36 -2.35
C ARG A 27 5.99 -1.10 -3.17
N THR A 28 6.06 -1.25 -4.49
CA THR A 28 6.27 -0.14 -5.42
C THR A 28 5.14 0.88 -5.32
N ALA A 29 3.89 0.42 -5.30
CA ALA A 29 2.74 1.31 -5.17
C ALA A 29 2.79 2.11 -3.85
N GLY A 30 3.06 1.46 -2.71
CA GLY A 30 3.14 2.15 -1.42
C GLY A 30 4.25 3.20 -1.37
N ARG A 31 5.44 2.87 -1.89
CA ARG A 31 6.57 3.82 -1.99
C ARG A 31 6.21 5.04 -2.84
N GLU A 32 5.64 4.83 -4.02
CA GLU A 32 5.27 5.92 -4.92
C GLU A 32 4.19 6.83 -4.32
N ILE A 33 3.24 6.25 -3.56
CA ILE A 33 2.22 6.99 -2.82
C ILE A 33 2.89 7.87 -1.73
N ALA A 34 3.78 7.30 -0.93
CA ALA A 34 4.51 8.02 0.12
C ALA A 34 5.43 9.11 -0.43
N GLU A 35 6.17 8.84 -1.52
CA GLU A 35 7.04 9.82 -2.18
C GLU A 35 6.27 11.04 -2.71
N ARG A 36 4.99 10.86 -3.06
CA ARG A 36 4.09 11.95 -3.48
C ARG A 36 3.45 12.67 -2.30
N GLY A 37 3.77 12.26 -1.07
CA GLY A 37 3.16 12.77 0.15
C GLY A 37 1.67 12.49 0.20
N LEU A 38 1.22 11.32 -0.27
CA LEU A 38 -0.18 10.89 -0.20
C LEU A 38 -0.34 9.82 0.88
N ASP A 39 -1.55 9.74 1.46
CA ASP A 39 -1.89 8.68 2.40
C ASP A 39 -2.42 7.44 1.66
N VAL A 40 -2.25 6.25 2.24
CA VAL A 40 -2.81 5.01 1.71
C VAL A 40 -4.02 4.54 2.53
N VAL A 41 -5.09 4.15 1.85
CA VAL A 41 -6.28 3.51 2.45
C VAL A 41 -6.44 2.12 1.84
N TYR A 42 -6.52 1.09 2.67
CA TYR A 42 -6.62 -0.30 2.24
C TYR A 42 -7.46 -1.12 3.24
N GLY A 43 -7.74 -2.38 2.92
CA GLY A 43 -8.64 -3.25 3.70
C GLY A 43 -8.22 -3.60 5.13
N GLY A 44 -7.10 -3.08 5.64
CA GLY A 44 -6.68 -3.22 7.04
C GLY A 44 -6.07 -4.56 7.43
N GLY A 45 -5.80 -5.46 6.47
CA GLY A 45 -5.10 -6.72 6.73
C GLY A 45 -3.59 -6.49 6.91
N ARG A 46 -2.96 -7.15 7.88
CA ARG A 46 -1.50 -7.03 8.12
C ARG A 46 -0.67 -8.09 7.38
N LEU A 47 -1.32 -9.05 6.72
CA LEU A 47 -0.67 -10.20 6.09
C LEU A 47 -0.81 -10.13 4.57
N GLY A 48 0.19 -10.68 3.87
CA GLY A 48 0.22 -10.70 2.41
C GLY A 48 0.40 -9.32 1.81
N LEU A 49 -0.23 -9.06 0.66
CA LEU A 49 -0.02 -7.83 -0.12
C LEU A 49 -0.42 -6.56 0.62
N MET A 50 -1.36 -6.65 1.57
CA MET A 50 -1.79 -5.51 2.36
C MET A 50 -0.71 -5.04 3.33
N GLY A 51 0.03 -5.98 3.94
CA GLY A 51 1.20 -5.65 4.75
C GLY A 51 2.31 -5.05 3.91
N GLU A 52 2.62 -5.66 2.76
CA GLU A 52 3.65 -5.16 1.84
C GLU A 52 3.37 -3.74 1.34
N LEU A 53 2.11 -3.40 1.06
CA LEU A 53 1.69 -2.05 0.68
C LEU A 53 1.80 -1.07 1.85
N ALA A 54 1.33 -1.47 3.03
CA ALA A 54 1.30 -0.60 4.21
C ALA A 54 2.72 -0.27 4.69
N ASP A 55 3.59 -1.28 4.76
CA ASP A 55 4.96 -1.14 5.25
C ASP A 55 5.81 -0.27 4.30
N SER A 56 5.52 -0.30 2.98
CA SER A 56 6.25 0.53 2.01
C SER A 56 5.70 1.95 1.85
N ALA A 57 4.57 2.27 2.47
CA ALA A 57 3.96 3.60 2.47
C ALA A 57 4.30 4.43 3.72
N LEU A 58 5.16 3.92 4.60
CA LEU A 58 5.71 4.59 5.79
C LEU A 58 7.06 5.27 5.46
#